data_AF-A0A1I1QQ27-F1
#
_entry.id   AF-A0A1I1QQ27-F1
#
_cell.length_a   1.000
_cell.length_b   1.000
_cell.length_c   1.000
_cell.angle_alpha   90.00
_cell.angle_beta   90.00
_cell.angle_gamma   90.00
#
_symmetry.space_group_name_H-M   'P 1'
#
loop_
_entity.id
_entity.type
_entity.pdbx_description
1 polymer ?
#
loop_
_entity_poly.entity_id
_entity_poly.type
_entity_poly.pdbx_seq_one_letter_code
_entity_poly.pdbx_strand_id
1 'polypeptide(L)'
;MNMFRLENITTEFGKQLRMNRSIQAEGVFGVLKQDHGFRRFLRRGKNNIRTEFLLLGLAYNIKKLFAKISENRLGISLFELKTA
;
A
#
# COMPACT_ATOMS: atom_id res chain seq x y z
N MET A 1 16.39 18.53 11.67
CA MET A 1 16.17 17.11 11.32
C MET A 1 16.17 16.97 9.80
N ASN A 2 17.32 16.62 9.21
CA ASN A 2 17.48 16.53 7.74
C ASN A 2 16.97 15.19 7.23
N MET A 3 15.67 15.11 6.92
CA MET A 3 14.93 13.87 6.64
C MET A 3 15.12 13.32 5.20
N PHE A 4 15.82 14.03 4.32
CA PHE A 4 15.99 13.65 2.91
C PHE A 4 17.46 13.67 2.45
N ARG A 5 18.33 12.92 3.13
CA ARG A 5 19.72 12.74 2.68
C ARG A 5 19.82 11.51 1.77
N LEU A 6 20.49 11.65 0.62
CA LEU A 6 20.70 10.57 -0.36
C LEU A 6 21.27 9.31 0.29
N GLU A 7 22.20 9.51 1.22
CA GLU A 7 22.84 8.48 2.04
C GLU A 7 21.84 7.51 2.68
N ASN A 8 20.70 8.01 3.21
CA ASN A 8 19.70 7.19 3.90
C ASN A 8 18.94 6.27 2.94
N ILE A 9 18.64 6.75 1.73
CA ILE A 9 17.86 5.99 0.75
C ILE A 9 18.73 5.00 -0.04
N THR A 10 20.04 5.24 -0.12
CA THR A 10 20.99 4.37 -0.85
C THR A 10 21.50 3.18 -0.05
N THR A 11 21.30 3.14 1.27
CA THR A 11 21.59 1.94 2.08
C THR A 11 20.72 0.76 1.64
N GLU A 12 21.13 -0.47 1.96
CA GLU A 12 20.31 -1.67 1.70
C GLU A 12 18.93 -1.59 2.35
N PHE A 13 18.88 -1.15 3.61
CA PHE A 13 17.61 -0.91 4.30
C PHE A 13 16.77 0.18 3.60
N GLY A 14 17.40 1.28 3.19
CA GLY A 14 16.76 2.35 2.43
C GLY A 14 16.20 1.89 1.08
N LYS A 15 16.94 1.04 0.35
CA LYS A 15 16.47 0.38 -0.87
C LYS A 15 15.28 -0.54 -0.58
N GLN A 16 15.34 -1.35 0.47
CA GLN A 16 14.26 -2.23 0.88
C GLN A 16 12.97 -1.46 1.18
N LEU A 17 13.06 -0.36 1.93
CA LEU A 17 11.91 0.51 2.22
C LEU A 17 11.31 1.13 0.95
N ARG A 18 12.15 1.57 -0.01
CA ARG A 18 11.69 2.11 -1.29
C ARG A 18 10.93 1.07 -2.12
N MET A 19 11.48 -0.13 -2.25
CA MET A 19 10.81 -1.25 -2.94
C MET A 19 9.48 -1.59 -2.26
N ASN A 20 9.48 -1.71 -0.92
CA ASN A 20 8.27 -2.00 -0.16
C ASN A 20 7.21 -0.91 -0.31
N ARG A 21 7.60 0.37 -0.35
CA ARG A 21 6.66 1.46 -0.61
C ARG A 21 6.02 1.33 -2.01
N SER A 22 6.77 0.96 -3.04
CA SER A 22 6.19 0.73 -4.37
C SER A 22 5.18 -0.42 -4.34
N ILE A 23 5.55 -1.57 -3.74
CA ILE A 23 4.67 -2.73 -3.60
C ILE A 23 3.40 -2.39 -2.79
N GLN A 24 3.56 -1.69 -1.66
CA GLN A 24 2.49 -1.49 -0.70
C GLN A 24 1.62 -0.27 -0.98
N ALA A 25 2.18 0.86 -1.40
CA ALA A 25 1.40 2.07 -1.67
C ALA A 25 0.93 2.10 -3.13
N GLU A 26 1.84 1.96 -4.08
CA GLU A 26 1.50 2.05 -5.52
C GLU A 26 0.70 0.83 -5.96
N GLY A 27 1.08 -0.36 -5.47
CA GLY A 27 0.34 -1.60 -5.72
C GLY A 27 -1.13 -1.54 -5.28
N VAL A 28 -1.43 -0.88 -4.14
CA VAL A 28 -2.83 -0.66 -3.70
C VAL A 28 -3.60 0.13 -4.73
N PHE A 29 -3.04 1.23 -5.23
CA PHE A 29 -3.71 2.05 -6.24
C PHE A 29 -3.89 1.31 -7.57
N GLY A 30 -2.94 0.46 -7.96
CA GLY A 30 -3.05 -0.44 -9.11
C GLY A 30 -4.27 -1.36 -8.98
N VAL A 31 -4.36 -2.09 -7.86
CA VAL A 31 -5.49 -3.00 -7.57
C VAL A 31 -6.82 -2.25 -7.53
N LEU A 32 -6.88 -1.12 -6.80
CA LEU A 32 -8.13 -0.36 -6.68
C LEU A 32 -8.60 0.14 -8.05
N LYS A 33 -7.70 0.67 -8.88
CA LYS A 33 -8.08 1.27 -10.16
C LYS A 33 -8.35 0.23 -11.24
N GLN A 34 -7.45 -0.72 -11.45
CA GLN A 34 -7.56 -1.68 -12.54
C GLN A 34 -8.37 -2.90 -12.14
N ASP A 35 -7.98 -3.61 -11.09
CA ASP A 35 -8.62 -4.87 -10.73
C ASP A 35 -10.04 -4.65 -10.19
N HIS A 36 -10.21 -3.68 -9.29
CA HIS A 36 -11.52 -3.36 -8.73
C HIS A 36 -12.32 -2.38 -9.60
N GLY A 37 -11.73 -1.85 -10.69
CA GLY A 37 -12.40 -0.93 -11.61
C GLY A 37 -12.80 0.41 -11.01
N PHE A 38 -12.18 0.85 -9.90
CA PHE A 38 -12.51 2.14 -9.29
C PHE A 38 -12.01 3.30 -10.16
N ARG A 39 -12.94 3.98 -10.85
CA ARG A 39 -12.63 5.12 -11.74
C ARG A 39 -12.89 6.49 -11.13
N ARG A 40 -13.90 6.59 -10.27
CA ARG A 40 -14.29 7.85 -9.61
C ARG A 40 -15.11 7.56 -8.36
N PHE A 41 -15.11 8.51 -7.43
CA PHE A 41 -16.05 8.49 -6.32
C PHE A 41 -17.49 8.64 -6.81
N LEU A 42 -18.39 7.87 -6.21
CA LEU A 42 -19.83 7.93 -6.52
C LEU A 42 -20.50 9.06 -5.74
N ARG A 43 -20.02 9.36 -4.52
CA ARG A 43 -20.54 10.43 -3.68
C ARG A 43 -19.85 11.76 -3.96
N ARG A 44 -20.55 12.85 -3.62
CA ARG A 44 -20.06 14.24 -3.74
C ARG A 44 -19.97 14.91 -2.38
N GLY A 45 -19.11 15.91 -2.29
CA GLY A 45 -18.82 16.64 -1.05
C GLY A 45 -17.74 15.96 -0.21
N LYS A 46 -16.89 16.76 0.44
CA LYS A 46 -15.67 16.29 1.13
C LYS A 46 -15.94 15.20 2.17
N ASN A 47 -17.01 15.35 2.96
CA ASN A 47 -17.35 14.37 4.00
C ASN A 47 -17.75 13.03 3.41
N ASN A 48 -18.61 13.01 2.39
CA ASN A 48 -19.08 11.77 1.79
C ASN A 48 -17.97 11.06 1.01
N ILE A 49 -17.13 11.82 0.29
CA ILE A 49 -15.94 11.27 -0.40
C ILE A 49 -14.99 10.64 0.63
N ARG A 50 -14.78 11.30 1.78
CA ARG A 50 -13.95 10.73 2.87
C ARG A 50 -14.53 9.41 3.37
N THR A 51 -15.83 9.33 3.61
CA THR A 51 -16.49 8.08 4.02
C THR A 51 -16.32 6.99 2.99
N GLU A 52 -16.56 7.28 1.70
CA GLU A 52 -16.38 6.32 0.62
C GLU A 52 -14.93 5.81 0.53
N PHE A 53 -13.96 6.72 0.67
CA PHE A 53 -12.54 6.36 0.68
C PHE A 53 -12.16 5.49 1.88
N LEU A 54 -12.69 5.78 3.07
CA LEU A 54 -12.46 4.98 4.27
C LEU A 54 -13.04 3.57 4.12
N LEU A 55 -14.26 3.45 3.59
CA LEU A 55 -14.88 2.15 3.34
C LEU A 55 -14.10 1.34 2.30
N LEU A 56 -13.64 1.99 1.23
CA LEU A 56 -12.80 1.35 0.20
C LEU A 56 -11.49 0.82 0.80
N GLY A 57 -10.82 1.65 1.62
CA GLY A 57 -9.59 1.27 2.32
C GLY A 57 -9.81 0.13 3.31
N LEU A 58 -10.91 0.16 4.07
CA LEU A 58 -11.28 -0.90 5.01
C LEU A 58 -11.51 -2.23 4.28
N ALA A 59 -12.31 -2.23 3.21
CA ALA A 59 -12.57 -3.42 2.42
C ALA A 59 -11.28 -4.02 1.83
N TYR A 60 -10.41 -3.18 1.27
CA TYR A 60 -9.10 -3.60 0.78
C TYR A 60 -8.25 -4.23 1.89
N ASN A 61 -8.17 -3.59 3.06
CA ASN A 61 -7.36 -4.06 4.18
C ASN A 61 -7.88 -5.38 4.76
N ILE A 62 -9.20 -5.59 4.86
CA ILE A 62 -9.79 -6.86 5.29
C ILE A 62 -9.43 -7.98 4.31
N LYS A 63 -9.59 -7.75 3.00
CA LYS A 63 -9.19 -8.73 1.96
C LYS A 63 -7.70 -9.07 2.06
N LYS A 64 -6.85 -8.06 2.26
CA LYS A 64 -5.40 -8.25 2.41
C LYS A 64 -5.03 -8.98 3.70
N LEU A 65 -5.73 -8.71 4.80
CA LEU A 65 -5.55 -9.42 6.07
C LEU A 65 -5.92 -10.90 5.90
N PHE A 66 -7.06 -11.19 5.29
CA PHE A 66 -7.50 -12.55 5.02
C PHE A 66 -6.46 -13.32 4.18
N ALA A 67 -5.97 -12.73 3.09
CA ALA A 67 -4.92 -13.34 2.26
C ALA A 67 -3.64 -13.61 3.07
N LYS A 68 -3.21 -12.68 3.94
CA LYS A 68 -2.06 -12.89 4.83
C LYS A 68 -2.27 -14.06 5.80
N ILE A 69 -3.47 -14.23 6.33
CA ILE A 69 -3.81 -15.36 7.21
C ILE A 69 -3.74 -16.66 6.42
N SER A 70 -4.38 -16.73 5.26
CA SER A 70 -4.41 -17.93 4.40
C SER A 70 -3.02 -18.37 3.94
N GLU A 71 -2.11 -17.42 3.72
CA GLU A 71 -0.74 -17.70 3.29
C GLU A 71 0.25 -17.84 4.47
N ASN A 72 -0.24 -17.81 5.72
CA ASN A 72 0.59 -17.84 6.94
C ASN A 72 1.69 -16.75 6.98
N ARG A 73 1.38 -15.55 6.50
CA ARG A 73 2.27 -14.37 6.44
C ARG A 73 1.92 -13.27 7.43
N LEU A 74 1.27 -13.63 8.55
CA LEU A 74 1.04 -12.71 9.65
C LEU A 74 2.39 -12.23 10.24
N GLY A 75 2.44 -10.99 10.72
CA GLY A 75 3.65 -10.37 11.27
C GLY A 75 4.66 -9.86 10.23
N ILE A 76 4.57 -10.29 8.96
CA ILE A 76 5.47 -9.84 7.89
C ILE A 76 5.01 -8.47 7.36
N SER A 77 5.84 -7.45 7.57
CA SER A 77 5.59 -6.06 7.15
C SER A 77 6.46 -5.61 5.98
N LEU A 78 7.68 -6.14 5.86
CA LEU A 78 8.63 -5.82 4.78
C LEU A 78 8.97 -7.08 3.98
N PHE A 79 8.98 -6.93 2.67
CA PHE A 79 9.54 -7.91 1.74
C PHE A 79 11.06 -7.70 1.62
N GLU A 80 11.79 -8.80 1.54
CA GLU A 80 13.22 -8.80 1.26
C GLU A 80 13.51 -8.24 -0.13
N LEU A 81 14.67 -7.59 -0.28
CA LEU A 81 15.13 -7.14 -1.58
C LEU A 81 15.29 -8.35 -2.50
N LYS A 82 14.72 -8.26 -3.71
CA LYS A 82 14.96 -9.28 -4.72
C LYS A 82 16.43 -9.22 -5.13
N THR A 83 17.16 -10.31 -4.89
CA THR A 83 18.47 -10.52 -5.46
C THR A 83 18.28 -10.80 -6.96
N ALA A 84 19.08 -10.13 -7.80
CA ALA A 84 19.07 -10.34 -9.25
C ALA A 84 19.66 -11.71 -9.61
#